data_AF-A0A3N7I5J0-F1
#
_entry.id   AF-A0A3N7I5J0-F1
#
_cell.length_a   1.000
_cell.length_b   1.000
_cell.length_c   1.000
_cell.angle_alpha   90.00
_cell.angle_beta   90.00
_cell.angle_gamma   90.00
#
_symmetry.space_group_name_H-M   'P 1'
#
loop_
_entity.id
_entity.type
_entity.pdbx_description
1 polymer ?
#
loop_
_entity_poly.entity_id
_entity_poly.type
_entity_poly.pdbx_seq_one_letter_code
_entity_poly.pdbx_strand_id
1 'polypeptide(L)' 'RVKGNKMVDMQLTNNKLFSRGIRIIMEETGIDAQTASDLLEKYGSVRKAIEHSHVADH' A
#
# COMPACT_ATOMS: atom_id res chain seq x y z
N ARG A 1 -2.84 -16.54 -22.75
CA ARG A 1 -3.31 -16.15 -21.39
C ARG A 1 -2.12 -16.18 -20.46
N VAL A 2 -1.47 -15.04 -20.23
CA VAL A 2 -0.33 -14.96 -19.31
C VAL A 2 -0.90 -14.69 -17.93
N LYS A 3 -1.04 -15.75 -17.12
CA LYS A 3 -1.31 -15.66 -15.69
C LYS A 3 0.01 -15.44 -14.98
N GLY A 4 0.08 -14.47 -14.07
CA GLY A 4 1.08 -14.46 -12.98
C GLY A 4 2.04 -13.29 -12.95
N ASN A 5 2.84 -13.05 -13.99
CA ASN A 5 4.08 -12.28 -13.79
C ASN A 5 4.06 -10.90 -14.46
N LYS A 6 3.23 -9.98 -13.96
CA LYS A 6 3.33 -8.55 -14.36
C LYS A 6 3.43 -7.55 -13.21
N MET A 7 3.31 -8.00 -11.96
CA MET A 7 3.46 -7.14 -10.78
C MET A 7 4.88 -7.18 -10.19
N VAL A 8 5.60 -8.29 -10.33
CA VAL A 8 6.95 -8.45 -9.76
C VAL A 8 7.99 -7.56 -10.47
N ASP A 9 7.91 -7.42 -11.79
CA ASP A 9 8.88 -6.62 -12.56
C ASP A 9 8.66 -5.09 -12.44
N MET A 10 7.53 -4.64 -11.87
CA MET A 10 7.24 -3.21 -11.67
C MET A 10 7.58 -2.73 -10.25
N GLN A 11 7.72 -3.64 -9.28
CA GLN A 11 7.98 -3.30 -7.87
C GLN A 11 9.40 -2.76 -7.61
N LEU A 12 10.43 -3.33 -8.25
CA LEU A 12 11.83 -3.00 -7.94
C LEU A 12 12.24 -1.57 -8.30
N THR A 13 11.68 -1.00 -9.38
CA THR A 13 12.02 0.37 -9.82
C THR A 13 11.35 1.45 -8.99
N ASN A 14 10.38 1.11 -8.13
CA ASN A 14 9.59 2.05 -7.35
C ASN A 14 9.64 1.85 -5.83
N ASN A 15 10.55 0.99 -5.33
CA ASN A 15 10.72 0.73 -3.89
C ASN A 15 10.77 2.01 -3.03
N LYS A 16 11.37 3.11 -3.53
CA LYS A 16 11.42 4.39 -2.80
C LYS A 16 10.04 5.06 -2.67
N LEU A 17 9.23 5.05 -3.73
CA LEU A 17 7.87 5.60 -3.67
C LEU A 17 6.96 4.68 -2.85
N PHE A 18 7.19 3.37 -2.91
CA PHE A 18 6.44 2.39 -2.12
C PHE A 18 6.70 2.57 -0.62
N SER A 19 7.97 2.63 -0.19
CA SER A 19 8.34 2.92 1.20
C SER A 19 7.82 4.29 1.66
N ARG A 20 7.82 5.30 0.79
CA ARG A 20 7.23 6.61 1.10
C ARG A 20 5.72 6.52 1.27
N GLY A 21 5.04 5.72 0.44
CA GLY A 21 3.61 5.46 0.57
C GLY A 21 3.25 4.78 1.88
N ILE A 22 4.01 3.74 2.27
CA ILE A 22 3.87 3.08 3.58
C ILE A 22 3.98 4.10 4.70
N ARG A 23 5.01 4.96 4.68
CA ARG A 23 5.22 5.95 5.74
C ARG A 23 4.08 6.96 5.84
N ILE A 24 3.55 7.42 4.70
CA ILE A 24 2.38 8.32 4.68
C ILE A 24 1.16 7.63 5.28
N ILE A 25 0.89 6.38 4.93
CA ILE A 25 -0.24 5.64 5.48
C ILE A 25 -0.08 5.48 7.00
N MET A 26 1.10 5.11 7.48
CA MET A 26 1.38 5.01 8.92
C MET A 26 1.20 6.35 9.64
N GLU A 27 1.72 7.45 9.08
CA GLU A 27 1.63 8.79 9.66
C GLU A 27 0.16 9.28 9.74
N GLU A 28 -0.68 8.98 8.74
CA GLU A 28 -2.08 9.42 8.68
C GLU A 28 -3.03 8.53 9.49
N THR A 29 -2.75 7.23 9.58
CA THR A 29 -3.70 6.24 10.13
C THR A 29 -3.26 5.67 11.47
N GLY A 30 -1.99 5.82 11.83
CA GLY A 30 -1.39 5.24 13.04
C GLY A 30 -1.17 3.73 13.00
N ILE A 31 -1.40 3.06 11.87
CA ILE A 31 -1.20 1.61 11.72
C ILE A 31 0.29 1.26 11.55
N ASP A 32 0.62 -0.02 11.74
CA ASP A 32 1.98 -0.50 11.54
C ASP A 32 2.39 -0.57 10.06
N ALA A 33 3.71 -0.66 9.84
CA ALA A 33 4.27 -0.72 8.49
C ALA A 33 3.80 -1.94 7.68
N GLN A 34 3.53 -3.06 8.37
CA GLN A 34 3.09 -4.29 7.73
C GLN A 34 1.69 -4.12 7.14
N THR A 35 0.75 -3.65 7.96
CA THR A 35 -0.63 -3.36 7.56
C THR A 35 -0.65 -2.27 6.50
N ALA A 36 0.14 -1.21 6.65
CA ALA A 36 0.27 -0.16 5.63
C ALA A 36 0.81 -0.69 4.30
N SER A 37 1.79 -1.59 4.32
CA SER A 37 2.32 -2.26 3.13
C SER A 37 1.25 -3.12 2.47
N ASP A 38 0.55 -3.94 3.24
CA ASP A 38 -0.49 -4.85 2.75
C ASP A 38 -1.65 -4.06 2.13
N LEU A 39 -2.06 -2.96 2.76
CA LEU A 39 -3.09 -2.06 2.21
C LEU A 39 -2.58 -1.36 0.94
N LEU A 40 -1.34 -0.87 0.91
CA LEU A 40 -0.80 -0.21 -0.25
C LEU A 40 -0.65 -1.16 -1.44
N GLU A 41 -0.25 -2.41 -1.19
CA GLU A 41 -0.17 -3.46 -2.21
C GLU A 41 -1.55 -3.88 -2.70
N LYS A 42 -2.51 -4.06 -1.78
CA LYS A 42 -3.89 -4.45 -2.09
C LYS A 42 -4.65 -3.40 -2.89
N TYR A 43 -4.49 -2.12 -2.56
CA TYR A 43 -5.26 -1.04 -3.16
C TYR A 43 -4.50 -0.23 -4.22
N GLY A 44 -3.17 -0.36 -4.26
CA GLY A 44 -2.29 0.28 -5.24
C GLY A 44 -2.21 1.81 -5.14
N SER A 45 -2.76 2.41 -4.07
CA SER A 45 -2.81 3.86 -3.87
C SER A 45 -2.88 4.20 -2.38
N VAL A 46 -2.06 5.18 -1.97
CA VAL A 46 -2.01 5.70 -0.60
C VAL A 46 -3.38 6.18 -0.11
N ARG A 47 -4.15 6.91 -0.93
CA ARG A 47 -5.48 7.41 -0.51
C ARG A 47 -6.45 6.27 -0.23
N LYS A 48 -6.50 5.26 -1.10
CA LYS A 48 -7.36 4.10 -0.91
C LYS A 48 -6.93 3.28 0.31
N ALA A 49 -5.62 3.14 0.54
CA ALA A 49 -5.11 2.47 1.72
C ALA A 49 -5.53 3.19 3.02
N ILE A 50 -5.45 4.53 3.07
CA ILE A 50 -5.92 5.34 4.21
C ILE A 50 -7.43 5.21 4.39
N GLU A 51 -8.22 5.38 3.34
CA GLU A 51 -9.68 5.23 3.38
C GLU A 51 -10.11 3.86 3.93
N HIS A 52 -9.43 2.79 3.49
CA HIS A 52 -9.71 1.44 3.94
C HIS A 52 -9.14 1.09 5.32
N SER A 53 -8.24 1.91 5.88
CA SER A 53 -7.71 1.73 7.23
C SER A 53 -8.71 2.16 8.32
N HIS A 54 -9.61 3.10 8.02
CA HIS A 54 -10.58 3.67 8.96
C HIS A 54 -11.99 3.05 8.87
N VAL A 55 -12.15 1.91 8.19
CA VAL A 55 -13.45 1.26 7.93
C VAL A 55 -14.12 0.72 9.22
N ALA A 56 -13.55 0.97 10.40
CA ALA A 56 -14.13 0.61 11.69
C ALA A 56 -14.82 1.77 12.45
N ASP A 57 -14.78 3.01 11.96
CA ASP A 57 -15.34 4.19 12.67
C ASP A 57 -16.72 4.67 12.15
N HIS A 58 -17.57 3.75 11.67
CA HIS A 58 -18.98 4.03 11.34
C HIS A 58 -19.93 3.05 12.02
#